data_AF-A0A7S3RQ36-F1
#
_entry.id   AF-A0A7S3RQ36-F1
#
_cell.length_a   1.000
_cell.length_b   1.000
_cell.length_c   1.000
_cell.angle_alpha   90.00
_cell.angle_beta   90.00
_cell.angle_gamma   90.00
#
_symmetry.space_group_name_H-M   'P 1'
#
loop_
_entity.id
_entity.type
_entity.pdbx_description
1 polymer ?
#
loop_
_entity_poly.entity_id
_entity_poly.type
_entity_poly.pdbx_seq_one_letter_code
_entity_poly.pdbx_strand_id
1 'polypeptide(L)'
;VLAQPVSRQQARSRSGAGAASGQKSWGFLDLLGLTQTAAAGAQPPGTTSKKLVAAGGTRAPVTPMIPPPSDALAVLQTASAAIGAHFAQAAVAGSGKSMELLGNDQKNKEIAVLVRGQLCTALSRVLLHGFKSFKLIGRYHIWDFVQHACEATHERLKRTGANYSAAERTMTDAVVEVNSTGVEGPANNPNIKFRSFVCSGLNNGLLHEWVAVLTADAETMSKFYESWAFVRSSEQALPQMMDAIRPLADYKYTLSLDYETSRWD
;
A
#
# COMPACT_ATOMS: atom_id res chain seq x y z
N VAL A 1 -40.90 -26.24 41.94
CA VAL A 1 -41.81 -27.39 41.77
C VAL A 1 -42.61 -27.15 40.50
N LEU A 2 -42.48 -28.08 39.56
CA LEU A 2 -42.95 -28.04 38.17
C LEU A 2 -44.47 -28.13 38.03
N ALA A 3 -45.04 -27.49 37.00
CA ALA A 3 -46.08 -28.08 36.16
C ALA A 3 -46.16 -27.31 34.82
N GLN A 4 -46.10 -28.06 33.72
CA GLN A 4 -46.25 -27.60 32.33
C GLN A 4 -47.69 -27.12 32.04
N PRO A 5 -48.04 -26.74 30.78
CA PRO A 5 -48.55 -27.82 29.92
C PRO A 5 -48.40 -27.65 28.38
N VAL A 6 -48.56 -28.81 27.72
CA VAL A 6 -49.07 -29.08 26.35
C VAL A 6 -48.17 -28.86 25.13
N SER A 7 -47.55 -29.96 24.69
CA SER A 7 -47.25 -30.26 23.28
C SER A 7 -48.53 -30.43 22.47
N ARG A 8 -48.60 -29.82 21.27
CA ARG A 8 -49.51 -30.27 20.20
C ARG A 8 -48.69 -30.84 19.05
N GLN A 9 -48.95 -32.13 18.80
CA GLN A 9 -48.49 -32.89 17.65
C GLN A 9 -49.11 -32.41 16.34
N GLN A 10 -48.38 -32.68 15.26
CA GLN A 10 -48.80 -33.17 13.93
C GLN A 10 -48.14 -32.34 12.82
N ALA A 11 -47.76 -32.87 11.68
CA ALA A 11 -47.42 -34.21 11.23
C ALA A 11 -46.76 -34.00 9.84
N ARG A 12 -45.91 -34.94 9.48
CA ARG A 12 -45.18 -35.06 8.21
C ARG A 12 -46.03 -34.82 6.95
N SER A 13 -45.42 -34.19 5.95
CA SER A 13 -45.39 -34.75 4.60
C SER A 13 -44.10 -34.35 3.86
N ARG A 14 -43.52 -35.32 3.15
CA ARG A 14 -42.30 -35.24 2.34
C ARG A 14 -42.70 -35.14 0.87
N SER A 15 -42.05 -34.25 0.12
CA SER A 15 -41.63 -34.35 -1.29
C SER A 15 -40.94 -33.01 -1.61
N GLY A 16 -39.81 -32.86 -2.30
CA GLY A 16 -39.07 -33.71 -3.22
C GLY A 16 -38.66 -32.82 -4.41
N ALA A 17 -37.35 -32.74 -4.70
CA ALA A 17 -36.68 -31.97 -5.77
C ALA A 17 -36.59 -30.44 -5.53
N GLY A 18 -35.46 -29.74 -5.67
CA GLY A 18 -34.21 -30.06 -6.35
C GLY A 18 -33.85 -28.88 -7.25
N ALA A 19 -33.15 -27.88 -6.73
CA ALA A 19 -32.52 -26.83 -7.53
C ALA A 19 -31.29 -26.29 -6.79
N ALA A 20 -30.13 -26.89 -7.08
CA ALA A 20 -28.84 -26.38 -6.66
C ALA A 20 -28.46 -25.22 -7.61
N SER A 21 -28.64 -23.98 -7.16
CA SER A 21 -28.01 -22.82 -7.79
C SER A 21 -26.62 -22.64 -7.14
N GLY A 22 -25.59 -23.02 -7.90
CA GLY A 22 -24.19 -22.91 -7.49
C GLY A 22 -23.78 -21.45 -7.30
N GLN A 23 -23.70 -21.03 -6.05
CA GLN A 23 -23.10 -19.78 -5.64
C GLN A 23 -21.57 -19.94 -5.73
N LYS A 24 -20.96 -19.44 -6.81
CA LYS A 24 -19.51 -19.46 -6.99
C LYS A 24 -18.88 -18.45 -6.02
N SER A 25 -18.33 -18.98 -4.94
CA SER A 25 -17.38 -18.31 -4.05
C SER A 25 -16.16 -17.89 -4.86
N TRP A 26 -15.91 -16.59 -4.98
CA TRP A 26 -14.68 -16.07 -5.57
C TRP A 26 -13.56 -16.22 -4.53
N GLY A 27 -12.62 -17.13 -4.82
CA GLY A 27 -11.45 -17.35 -3.99
C GLY A 27 -10.46 -16.20 -4.14
N PHE A 28 -9.84 -15.81 -3.01
CA PHE A 28 -8.86 -14.74 -2.87
C PHE A 28 -7.59 -14.87 -3.75
N LEU A 29 -7.45 -15.98 -4.50
CA LEU A 29 -6.28 -16.33 -5.30
C LEU A 29 -6.44 -16.05 -6.81
N ASP A 30 -7.65 -15.80 -7.30
CA ASP A 30 -7.87 -15.45 -8.72
C ASP A 30 -7.59 -13.96 -9.04
N LEU A 31 -7.39 -13.13 -8.00
CA LEU A 31 -7.12 -11.68 -8.16
C LEU A 31 -5.65 -11.34 -8.44
N LEU A 32 -4.76 -12.33 -8.57
CA LEU A 32 -3.31 -12.14 -8.73
C LEU A 32 -2.73 -12.61 -10.07
N GLY A 33 -3.56 -13.02 -11.04
CA GLY A 33 -3.15 -13.15 -12.45
C GLY A 33 -1.93 -14.04 -12.74
N LEU A 34 -1.58 -14.97 -11.85
CA LEU A 34 -0.46 -15.90 -12.03
C LEU A 34 -0.95 -17.22 -12.59
N THR A 35 -1.29 -17.26 -13.88
CA THR A 35 -1.32 -18.51 -14.63
C THR A 35 0.07 -18.80 -15.19
N GLN A 36 0.73 -19.77 -14.57
CA GLN A 36 2.01 -20.33 -14.97
C GLN A 36 1.87 -21.02 -16.33
N THR A 37 2.43 -20.42 -17.39
CA THR A 37 2.60 -21.10 -18.68
C THR A 37 4.00 -21.69 -18.75
N ALA A 38 4.07 -23.01 -18.73
CA ALA A 38 5.26 -23.79 -19.03
C ALA A 38 5.50 -23.76 -20.55
N ALA A 39 6.67 -23.29 -20.99
CA ALA A 39 7.11 -23.40 -22.37
C ALA A 39 8.36 -24.30 -22.43
N ALA A 40 8.20 -25.45 -23.07
CA ALA A 40 9.25 -26.39 -23.38
C ALA A 40 9.91 -26.08 -24.73
N GLY A 41 11.24 -26.20 -24.77
CA GLY A 41 12.03 -26.73 -25.89
C GLY A 41 12.14 -25.94 -27.20
N ALA A 42 13.36 -25.49 -27.52
CA ALA A 42 14.12 -25.96 -28.70
C ALA A 42 15.41 -25.14 -28.90
N GLN A 43 16.53 -25.83 -29.03
CA GLN A 43 17.85 -25.33 -29.44
C GLN A 43 18.06 -25.65 -30.93
N PRO A 44 18.86 -24.86 -31.66
CA PRO A 44 19.82 -25.46 -32.60
C PRO A 44 21.21 -24.78 -32.57
N PRO A 45 22.23 -25.40 -33.20
CA PRO A 45 23.63 -25.17 -32.86
C PRO A 45 24.39 -24.23 -33.81
N GLY A 46 25.45 -23.62 -33.26
CA GLY A 46 26.74 -23.44 -33.93
C GLY A 46 26.89 -22.31 -34.94
N THR A 47 27.74 -21.33 -34.63
CA THR A 47 28.90 -20.96 -35.46
C THR A 47 29.84 -20.03 -34.69
N THR A 48 31.11 -20.35 -34.81
CA THR A 48 32.29 -19.73 -34.21
C THR A 48 32.64 -18.40 -34.89
N SER A 49 33.06 -17.39 -34.11
CA SER A 49 34.09 -16.42 -34.56
C SER A 49 34.73 -15.63 -33.42
N LYS A 50 36.01 -15.95 -33.21
CA LYS A 50 37.19 -15.11 -32.94
C LYS A 50 37.08 -13.90 -31.98
N LYS A 51 37.73 -14.15 -30.85
CA LYS A 51 38.40 -13.27 -29.88
C LYS A 51 39.17 -12.10 -30.52
N LEU A 52 38.97 -10.89 -30.02
CA LEU A 52 39.95 -9.80 -30.04
C LEU A 52 40.07 -9.22 -28.63
N VAL A 53 41.30 -9.05 -28.15
CA VAL A 53 41.69 -8.63 -26.81
C VAL A 53 42.25 -7.21 -26.88
N ALA A 54 41.78 -6.31 -26.01
CA ALA A 54 42.44 -5.11 -25.45
C ALA A 54 41.32 -4.21 -24.86
N ALA A 55 41.44 -3.46 -23.77
CA ALA A 55 42.46 -3.22 -22.75
C ALA A 55 41.74 -2.71 -21.49
N GLY A 56 42.46 -2.69 -20.36
CA GLY A 56 41.94 -2.49 -19.01
C GLY A 56 41.29 -1.13 -18.72
N GLY A 57 40.19 -1.22 -17.96
CA GLY A 57 39.57 -0.14 -17.22
C GLY A 57 38.62 -0.80 -16.23
N THR A 58 38.94 -0.79 -14.93
CA THR A 58 38.09 -1.31 -13.86
C THR A 58 36.83 -0.45 -13.75
N ARG A 59 35.87 -0.72 -14.64
CA ARG A 59 34.51 -0.23 -14.54
C ARG A 59 33.82 -1.16 -13.54
N ALA A 60 33.35 -0.59 -12.43
CA ALA A 60 32.52 -1.31 -11.46
C ALA A 60 31.42 -2.09 -12.21
N PRO A 61 31.05 -3.30 -11.77
CA PRO A 61 30.03 -4.08 -12.45
C PRO A 61 28.76 -3.23 -12.50
N VAL A 62 28.40 -2.78 -13.70
CA VAL A 62 27.10 -2.17 -13.95
C VAL A 62 26.12 -3.32 -13.77
N THR A 63 25.50 -3.40 -12.61
CA THR A 63 24.41 -4.34 -12.36
C THR A 63 23.45 -4.23 -13.53
N PRO A 64 23.09 -5.33 -14.22
CA PRO A 64 22.12 -5.26 -15.29
C PRO A 64 20.88 -4.56 -14.72
N MET A 65 20.55 -3.39 -15.28
CA MET A 65 19.29 -2.72 -14.98
C MET A 65 18.20 -3.70 -15.34
N ILE A 66 17.60 -4.32 -14.33
CA ILE A 66 16.32 -4.97 -14.50
C ILE A 66 15.37 -3.80 -14.82
N PRO A 67 14.82 -3.69 -16.04
CA PRO A 67 13.80 -2.68 -16.31
C PRO A 67 12.68 -2.88 -15.28
N PRO A 68 12.09 -1.82 -14.70
CA PRO A 68 11.15 -1.97 -13.60
C PRO A 68 10.04 -2.92 -14.05
N PRO A 69 9.91 -4.13 -13.48
CA PRO A 69 8.77 -4.97 -13.74
C PRO A 69 7.70 -4.51 -12.77
N SER A 70 6.92 -3.52 -13.16
CA SER A 70 5.49 -3.51 -12.86
C SER A 70 4.84 -2.27 -13.42
N ASP A 71 3.65 -2.49 -13.94
CA ASP A 71 2.53 -1.57 -13.94
C ASP A 71 2.31 -0.80 -12.61
N ALA A 72 3.09 -1.00 -11.53
CA ALA A 72 2.84 -0.42 -10.21
C ALA A 72 2.78 1.10 -10.22
N LEU A 73 3.68 1.79 -10.93
CA LEU A 73 3.60 3.25 -11.06
C LEU A 73 2.33 3.67 -11.82
N ALA A 74 2.00 2.96 -12.91
CA ALA A 74 0.77 3.22 -13.68
C ALA A 74 -0.51 2.95 -12.87
N VAL A 75 -0.48 1.91 -12.02
CA VAL A 75 -1.57 1.56 -11.10
C VAL A 75 -1.68 2.61 -9.99
N LEU A 76 -0.56 3.15 -9.50
CA LEU A 76 -0.57 4.27 -8.54
C LEU A 76 -1.15 5.53 -9.18
N GLN A 77 -0.76 5.86 -10.41
CA GLN A 77 -1.32 6.98 -11.17
C GLN A 77 -2.82 6.80 -11.40
N THR A 78 -3.26 5.58 -11.72
CA THR A 78 -4.69 5.26 -11.91
C THR A 78 -5.47 5.40 -10.61
N ALA A 79 -4.93 4.90 -9.48
CA ALA A 79 -5.57 5.05 -8.17
C ALA A 79 -5.67 6.53 -7.75
N SER A 80 -4.63 7.33 -8.02
CA SER A 80 -4.64 8.77 -7.79
C SER A 80 -5.70 9.48 -8.65
N ALA A 81 -5.76 9.15 -9.95
CA ALA A 81 -6.75 9.69 -10.86
C ALA A 81 -8.19 9.31 -10.47
N ALA A 82 -8.43 8.10 -9.95
CA ALA A 82 -9.73 7.67 -9.46
C ALA A 82 -10.20 8.52 -8.27
N ILE A 83 -9.30 8.86 -7.34
CA ILE A 83 -9.62 9.79 -6.25
C ILE A 83 -9.92 11.20 -6.79
N GLY A 84 -9.16 11.67 -7.77
CA GLY A 84 -9.46 12.95 -8.42
C GLY A 84 -10.84 12.97 -9.10
N ALA A 85 -11.19 11.90 -9.81
CA ALA A 85 -12.51 11.73 -10.42
C ALA A 85 -13.63 11.67 -9.38
N HIS A 86 -13.37 11.09 -8.20
CA HIS A 86 -14.30 11.09 -7.08
C HIS A 86 -14.61 12.50 -6.59
N PHE A 87 -13.58 13.32 -6.35
CA PHE A 87 -13.78 14.70 -5.90
C PHE A 87 -14.34 15.63 -6.99
N ALA A 88 -14.08 15.35 -8.27
CA ALA A 88 -14.67 16.09 -9.39
C ALA A 88 -16.21 16.08 -9.39
N GLN A 89 -16.84 15.11 -8.71
CA GLN A 89 -18.30 15.05 -8.53
C GLN A 89 -18.86 16.27 -7.77
N ALA A 90 -18.05 16.96 -6.95
CA ALA A 90 -18.47 18.19 -6.27
C ALA A 90 -18.60 19.39 -7.24
N ALA A 91 -17.91 19.37 -8.38
CA ALA A 91 -17.99 20.42 -9.38
C ALA A 91 -19.20 20.27 -10.33
N VAL A 92 -19.89 19.12 -10.30
CA VAL A 92 -21.05 18.86 -11.16
C VAL A 92 -22.26 19.63 -10.62
N ALA A 93 -22.76 20.58 -11.42
CA ALA A 93 -23.92 21.38 -11.07
C ALA A 93 -25.14 20.49 -10.73
N GLY A 94 -25.75 20.73 -9.57
CA GLY A 94 -26.91 19.97 -9.10
C GLY A 94 -26.60 18.61 -8.46
N SER A 95 -25.33 18.23 -8.28
CA SER A 95 -24.97 16.94 -7.65
C SER A 95 -25.30 16.87 -6.16
N GLY A 96 -25.40 18.02 -5.48
CA GLY A 96 -25.56 18.10 -4.02
C GLY A 96 -24.36 17.58 -3.22
N LYS A 97 -23.26 17.20 -3.88
CA LYS A 97 -22.04 16.67 -3.26
C LYS A 97 -21.09 17.81 -2.93
N SER A 98 -20.54 17.83 -1.71
CA SER A 98 -19.47 18.76 -1.32
C SER A 98 -18.14 18.03 -1.16
N MET A 99 -17.03 18.78 -1.18
CA MET A 99 -15.70 18.23 -0.90
C MET A 99 -15.66 17.55 0.49
N GLU A 100 -16.27 18.15 1.50
CA GLU A 100 -16.34 17.60 2.86
C GLU A 100 -17.12 16.28 2.92
N LEU A 101 -18.19 16.14 2.13
CA LEU A 101 -18.95 14.90 2.05
C LEU A 101 -18.13 13.81 1.35
N LEU A 102 -17.50 14.16 0.24
CA LEU A 102 -16.74 13.22 -0.59
C LEU A 102 -15.47 12.72 0.09
N GLY A 103 -14.80 13.55 0.89
CA GLY A 103 -13.55 13.22 1.57
C GLY A 103 -13.69 12.58 2.95
N ASN A 104 -14.91 12.40 3.47
CA ASN A 104 -15.15 11.91 4.82
C ASN A 104 -15.63 10.44 4.81
N ASP A 105 -14.82 9.52 5.37
CA ASP A 105 -15.11 8.08 5.32
C ASP A 105 -16.22 7.61 6.27
N GLN A 106 -16.67 8.47 7.20
CA GLN A 106 -17.86 8.23 8.00
C GLN A 106 -19.14 8.60 7.26
N LYS A 107 -19.07 9.56 6.34
CA LYS A 107 -20.22 10.03 5.55
C LYS A 107 -20.30 9.38 4.16
N ASN A 108 -19.16 9.02 3.59
CA ASN A 108 -19.07 8.40 2.27
C ASN A 108 -18.08 7.24 2.30
N LYS A 109 -18.58 6.00 2.28
CA LYS A 109 -17.74 4.80 2.33
C LYS A 109 -16.93 4.56 1.05
N GLU A 110 -17.28 5.21 -0.06
CA GLU A 110 -16.55 5.10 -1.33
C GLU A 110 -15.11 5.62 -1.21
N ILE A 111 -14.89 6.72 -0.47
CA ILE A 111 -13.53 7.25 -0.27
C ILE A 111 -12.64 6.27 0.50
N ALA A 112 -13.22 5.49 1.43
CA ALA A 112 -12.48 4.44 2.12
C ALA A 112 -12.03 3.34 1.17
N VAL A 113 -12.87 2.95 0.20
CA VAL A 113 -12.53 1.94 -0.81
C VAL A 113 -11.43 2.46 -1.74
N LEU A 114 -11.54 3.70 -2.23
CA LEU A 114 -10.55 4.31 -3.11
C LEU A 114 -9.19 4.45 -2.40
N VAL A 115 -9.17 4.99 -1.19
CA VAL A 115 -7.93 5.21 -0.45
C VAL A 115 -7.34 3.89 0.05
N ARG A 116 -8.09 3.12 0.86
CA ARG A 116 -7.54 1.93 1.54
C ARG A 116 -7.42 0.73 0.62
N GLY A 117 -8.38 0.55 -0.29
CA GLY A 117 -8.42 -0.59 -1.21
C GLY A 117 -7.53 -0.39 -2.44
N GLN A 118 -7.52 0.81 -3.02
CA GLN A 118 -6.81 1.06 -4.28
C GLN A 118 -5.48 1.79 -4.07
N LEU A 119 -5.51 3.02 -3.52
CA LEU A 119 -4.32 3.85 -3.37
C LEU A 119 -3.27 3.17 -2.48
N CYS A 120 -3.65 2.70 -1.29
CA CYS A 120 -2.70 2.04 -0.38
C CYS A 120 -2.11 0.76 -0.99
N THR A 121 -2.92 -0.02 -1.72
CA THR A 121 -2.45 -1.21 -2.43
C THR A 121 -1.44 -0.83 -3.52
N ALA A 122 -1.77 0.17 -4.34
CA ALA A 122 -0.89 0.65 -5.40
C ALA A 122 0.43 1.22 -4.85
N LEU A 123 0.35 2.04 -3.80
CA LEU A 123 1.51 2.61 -3.11
C LEU A 123 2.40 1.52 -2.51
N SER A 124 1.79 0.50 -1.89
CA SER A 124 2.51 -0.67 -1.38
C SER A 124 3.24 -1.41 -2.49
N ARG A 125 2.62 -1.61 -3.67
CA ARG A 125 3.28 -2.28 -4.81
C ARG A 125 4.55 -1.53 -5.23
N VAL A 126 4.51 -0.20 -5.29
CA VAL A 126 5.70 0.61 -5.59
C VAL A 126 6.77 0.48 -4.50
N LEU A 127 6.38 0.63 -3.23
CA LEU A 127 7.29 0.51 -2.09
C LEU A 127 7.83 -0.91 -1.86
N LEU A 128 7.19 -1.95 -2.38
CA LEU A 128 7.69 -3.32 -2.26
C LEU A 128 8.70 -3.69 -3.35
N HIS A 129 8.84 -2.88 -4.41
CA HIS A 129 9.79 -3.17 -5.47
C HIS A 129 11.24 -3.05 -4.97
N GLY A 130 11.92 -4.19 -4.84
CA GLY A 130 13.27 -4.28 -4.28
C GLY A 130 13.32 -4.07 -2.78
N PHE A 131 12.20 -4.24 -2.08
CA PHE A 131 12.15 -4.23 -0.63
C PHE A 131 12.76 -5.53 -0.07
N LYS A 132 13.71 -5.38 0.85
CA LYS A 132 14.39 -6.51 1.48
C LYS A 132 13.44 -7.19 2.45
N SER A 133 13.09 -8.43 2.19
CA SER A 133 12.12 -9.17 3.01
C SER A 133 12.75 -9.96 4.17
N PHE A 134 14.08 -9.94 4.37
CA PHE A 134 14.75 -10.81 5.35
C PHE A 134 15.28 -10.04 6.56
N LYS A 135 14.88 -10.46 7.76
CA LYS A 135 15.49 -10.10 9.06
C LYS A 135 16.31 -11.31 9.55
N LEU A 136 17.22 -11.11 10.51
CA LEU A 136 17.86 -12.22 11.25
C LEU A 136 16.80 -13.18 11.83
N ILE A 137 15.64 -12.65 12.21
CA ILE A 137 14.44 -13.40 12.60
C ILE A 137 13.22 -12.73 11.95
N GLY A 138 12.50 -13.45 11.09
CA GLY A 138 11.25 -12.99 10.44
C GLY A 138 11.44 -12.20 9.15
N ARG A 139 10.41 -11.45 8.74
CA ARG A 139 10.40 -10.63 7.53
C ARG A 139 10.21 -9.15 7.86
N TYR A 140 10.82 -8.27 7.07
CA TYR A 140 10.47 -6.84 7.10
C TYR A 140 9.11 -6.61 6.45
N HIS A 141 8.34 -5.74 7.09
CA HIS A 141 7.14 -5.11 6.55
C HIS A 141 7.45 -3.65 6.20
N ILE A 142 6.67 -3.05 5.30
CA ILE A 142 6.75 -1.60 5.00
C ILE A 142 6.60 -0.76 6.28
N TRP A 143 5.86 -1.27 7.28
CA TRP A 143 5.67 -0.57 8.54
C TRP A 143 6.97 -0.50 9.37
N ASP A 144 7.79 -1.56 9.34
CA ASP A 144 9.11 -1.53 9.97
C ASP A 144 9.99 -0.44 9.35
N PHE A 145 9.90 -0.24 8.02
CA PHE A 145 10.62 0.84 7.33
C PHE A 145 10.13 2.22 7.79
N VAL A 146 8.82 2.43 7.88
CA VAL A 146 8.23 3.69 8.36
C VAL A 146 8.68 3.99 9.79
N GLN A 147 8.61 3.00 10.69
CA GLN A 147 9.06 3.16 12.07
C GLN A 147 10.55 3.49 12.14
N HIS A 148 11.38 2.80 11.37
CA HIS A 148 12.80 3.05 11.38
C HIS A 148 13.18 4.42 10.80
N ALA A 149 12.50 4.87 9.75
CA ALA A 149 12.69 6.21 9.19
C ALA A 149 12.28 7.32 10.18
N CYS A 150 11.24 7.07 10.99
CA CYS A 150 10.83 7.92 12.10
C CYS A 150 11.95 8.02 13.16
N GLU A 151 12.49 6.88 13.61
CA GLU A 151 13.62 6.82 14.55
C GLU A 151 14.85 7.54 14.00
N ALA A 152 15.21 7.29 12.74
CA ALA A 152 16.35 7.93 12.07
C ALA A 152 16.17 9.46 12.00
N THR A 153 14.95 9.94 11.78
CA THR A 153 14.62 11.37 11.80
C THR A 153 14.83 11.97 13.19
N HIS A 154 14.32 11.33 14.24
CA HIS A 154 14.55 11.77 15.62
C HIS A 154 16.05 11.83 15.97
N GLU A 155 16.81 10.78 15.65
CA GLU A 155 18.24 10.70 15.94
C GLU A 155 19.06 11.72 15.14
N ARG A 156 18.71 11.98 13.86
CA ARG A 156 19.32 13.04 13.06
C ARG A 156 19.10 14.41 13.70
N LEU A 157 17.87 14.74 14.07
CA LEU A 157 17.53 16.05 14.65
C LEU A 157 18.20 16.23 16.02
N LYS A 158 18.23 15.19 16.85
CA LYS A 158 18.96 15.20 18.13
C LYS A 158 20.46 15.45 17.95
N ARG A 159 21.08 14.82 16.95
CA ARG A 159 22.52 14.96 16.66
C ARG A 159 22.86 16.34 16.09
N THR A 160 21.99 16.89 15.25
CA THR A 160 22.24 18.16 14.54
C THR A 160 21.74 19.38 15.31
N GLY A 161 20.85 19.20 16.29
CA GLY A 161 20.16 20.29 16.98
C GLY A 161 19.15 21.04 16.09
N ALA A 162 18.82 20.50 14.91
CA ALA A 162 17.86 21.10 14.01
C ALA A 162 16.41 20.87 14.48
N ASN A 163 15.51 21.78 14.07
CA ASN A 163 14.08 21.63 14.28
C ASN A 163 13.47 20.74 13.20
N TYR A 164 12.34 20.10 13.53
CA TYR A 164 11.51 19.41 12.54
C TYR A 164 10.99 20.43 11.51
N SER A 165 11.05 20.07 10.24
CA SER A 165 10.15 20.59 9.22
C SER A 165 8.69 20.20 9.54
N ALA A 166 7.73 20.87 8.89
CA ALA A 166 6.31 20.53 9.04
C ALA A 166 6.01 19.08 8.67
N ALA A 167 6.59 18.60 7.55
CA ALA A 167 6.43 17.22 7.10
C ALA A 167 7.03 16.20 8.09
N GLU A 168 8.26 16.43 8.58
CA GLU A 168 8.86 15.53 9.57
C GLU A 168 8.04 15.48 10.85
N ARG A 169 7.62 16.64 11.38
CA ARG A 169 6.82 16.71 12.61
C ARG A 169 5.53 15.92 12.48
N THR A 170 4.72 16.25 11.48
CA THR A 170 3.42 15.61 11.26
C THR A 170 3.56 14.12 10.95
N MET A 171 4.58 13.71 10.20
CA MET A 171 4.86 12.30 9.95
C MET A 171 5.23 11.55 11.24
N THR A 172 6.12 12.11 12.08
CA THR A 172 6.50 11.47 13.34
C THR A 172 5.33 11.39 14.33
N ASP A 173 4.51 12.44 14.41
CA ASP A 173 3.31 12.45 15.26
C ASP A 173 2.30 11.39 14.79
N ALA A 174 2.12 11.23 13.47
CA ALA A 174 1.25 10.19 12.90
C ALA A 174 1.76 8.76 13.15
N VAL A 175 3.07 8.52 13.17
CA VAL A 175 3.63 7.20 13.52
C VAL A 175 3.33 6.87 14.99
N VAL A 176 3.41 7.85 15.89
CA VAL A 176 3.02 7.68 17.30
C VAL A 176 1.54 7.37 17.39
N GLU A 177 0.69 8.18 16.77
CA GLU A 177 -0.77 8.01 16.79
C GLU A 177 -1.21 6.63 16.28
N VAL A 178 -0.73 6.21 15.10
CA VAL A 178 -1.05 4.89 14.50
C VAL A 178 -0.58 3.73 15.38
N ASN A 179 0.50 3.89 16.14
CA ASN A 179 0.92 2.87 17.10
C ASN A 179 0.06 2.86 18.37
N SER A 180 -0.56 4.00 18.73
CA SER A 180 -1.48 4.11 19.85
C SER A 180 -2.90 3.64 19.54
N THR A 181 -3.34 3.65 18.27
CA THR A 181 -4.69 3.20 17.88
C THR A 181 -4.93 1.69 18.04
N GLY A 182 -3.92 0.89 18.40
CA GLY A 182 -4.03 -0.55 18.55
C GLY A 182 -3.66 -1.05 19.95
N VAL A 183 -4.66 -1.20 20.82
CA VAL A 183 -4.51 -1.96 22.07
C VAL A 183 -4.86 -3.43 21.78
N GLU A 184 -3.83 -4.23 21.48
CA GLU A 184 -3.84 -5.70 21.30
C GLU A 184 -4.78 -6.30 20.22
N GLY A 185 -4.43 -7.49 19.71
CA GLY A 185 -5.24 -8.24 18.73
C GLY A 185 -5.04 -7.86 17.25
N PRO A 186 -6.06 -8.06 16.37
CA PRO A 186 -5.97 -7.79 14.92
C PRO A 186 -5.56 -6.35 14.56
N ALA A 187 -5.69 -5.41 15.51
CA ALA A 187 -5.25 -4.03 15.40
C ALA A 187 -3.72 -3.86 15.36
N ASN A 188 -2.94 -4.87 15.78
CA ASN A 188 -1.48 -4.88 15.60
C ASN A 188 -1.05 -5.45 14.22
N ASN A 189 -1.90 -5.34 13.21
CA ASN A 189 -1.58 -5.75 11.84
C ASN A 189 -0.79 -4.63 11.14
N PRO A 190 0.47 -4.86 10.71
CA PRO A 190 1.29 -3.82 10.09
C PRO A 190 0.75 -3.33 8.73
N ASN A 191 -0.12 -4.11 8.06
CA ASN A 191 -0.84 -3.62 6.87
C ASN A 191 -1.89 -2.57 7.23
N ILE A 192 -2.64 -2.79 8.32
CA ILE A 192 -3.63 -1.81 8.81
C ILE A 192 -2.90 -0.54 9.23
N LYS A 193 -1.78 -0.66 9.98
CA LYS A 193 -0.95 0.49 10.36
C LYS A 193 -0.46 1.29 9.16
N PHE A 194 0.06 0.62 8.13
CA PHE A 194 0.49 1.29 6.91
C PHE A 194 -0.67 2.04 6.23
N ARG A 195 -1.86 1.42 6.10
CA ARG A 195 -3.03 2.09 5.51
C ARG A 195 -3.48 3.29 6.33
N SER A 196 -3.54 3.16 7.66
CA SER A 196 -3.89 4.27 8.55
C SER A 196 -2.88 5.40 8.47
N PHE A 197 -1.58 5.10 8.40
CA PHE A 197 -0.55 6.10 8.16
C PHE A 197 -0.76 6.85 6.84
N VAL A 198 -1.09 6.16 5.75
CA VAL A 198 -1.43 6.82 4.47
C VAL A 198 -2.65 7.73 4.61
N CYS A 199 -3.70 7.28 5.30
CA CYS A 199 -4.88 8.10 5.61
C CYS A 199 -4.51 9.37 6.40
N SER A 200 -3.63 9.26 7.39
CA SER A 200 -3.14 10.42 8.14
C SER A 200 -2.36 11.40 7.24
N GLY A 201 -1.52 10.87 6.34
CA GLY A 201 -0.80 11.70 5.36
C GLY A 201 -1.72 12.45 4.42
N LEU A 202 -2.83 11.84 3.99
CA LEU A 202 -3.88 12.50 3.20
C LEU A 202 -4.65 13.55 4.01
N ASN A 203 -5.02 13.25 5.25
CA ASN A 203 -5.68 14.22 6.14
C ASN A 203 -4.82 15.48 6.35
N ASN A 204 -3.50 15.33 6.36
CA ASN A 204 -2.57 16.45 6.47
C ASN A 204 -2.26 17.14 5.13
N GLY A 205 -2.64 16.55 3.98
CA GLY A 205 -2.23 17.04 2.65
C GLY A 205 -0.74 16.87 2.35
N LEU A 206 -0.02 16.07 3.15
CA LEU A 206 1.45 15.97 3.13
C LEU A 206 1.98 14.58 2.76
N LEU A 207 1.13 13.66 2.25
CA LEU A 207 1.56 12.30 1.94
C LEU A 207 2.78 12.23 1.01
N HIS A 208 2.86 13.12 0.02
CA HIS A 208 3.98 13.19 -0.92
C HIS A 208 5.27 13.70 -0.25
N GLU A 209 5.18 14.67 0.66
CA GLU A 209 6.32 15.13 1.46
C GLU A 209 6.75 14.08 2.49
N TRP A 210 5.81 13.33 3.07
CA TRP A 210 6.13 12.22 3.97
C TRP A 210 6.92 11.13 3.24
N VAL A 211 6.61 10.82 1.98
CA VAL A 211 7.43 9.91 1.16
C VAL A 211 8.85 10.45 0.99
N ALA A 212 9.03 11.76 0.79
CA ALA A 212 10.35 12.37 0.74
C ALA A 212 11.10 12.22 2.08
N VAL A 213 10.43 12.45 3.22
CA VAL A 213 11.02 12.25 4.56
C VAL A 213 11.44 10.80 4.77
N LEU A 214 10.57 9.84 4.43
CA LEU A 214 10.83 8.40 4.59
C LEU A 214 12.06 7.93 3.80
N THR A 215 12.35 8.59 2.67
CA THR A 215 13.40 8.17 1.72
C THR A 215 14.67 9.03 1.79
N ALA A 216 14.71 10.02 2.69
CA ALA A 216 15.83 10.96 2.79
C ALA A 216 17.11 10.36 3.38
N ASP A 217 16.99 9.36 4.27
CA ASP A 217 18.15 8.79 4.97
C ASP A 217 18.75 7.60 4.20
N ALA A 218 19.98 7.77 3.70
CA ALA A 218 20.64 6.79 2.84
C ALA A 218 20.94 5.45 3.56
N GLU A 219 21.18 5.48 4.88
CA GLU A 219 21.43 4.28 5.68
C GLU A 219 20.14 3.47 5.83
N THR A 220 19.04 4.13 6.19
CA THR A 220 17.69 3.56 6.23
C THR A 220 17.31 2.95 4.89
N MET A 221 17.51 3.68 3.78
CA MET A 221 17.23 3.17 2.44
C MET A 221 18.10 1.95 2.10
N SER A 222 19.37 1.94 2.48
CA SER A 222 20.26 0.80 2.24
C SER A 222 19.92 -0.43 3.09
N LYS A 223 19.36 -0.22 4.29
CA LYS A 223 18.89 -1.28 5.17
C LYS A 223 17.64 -1.97 4.64
N PHE A 224 16.68 -1.22 4.12
CA PHE A 224 15.37 -1.76 3.73
C PHE A 224 15.22 -2.08 2.24
N TYR A 225 16.05 -1.52 1.37
CA TYR A 225 15.91 -1.68 -0.07
C TYR A 225 17.19 -2.18 -0.72
N GLU A 226 17.04 -2.98 -1.77
CA GLU A 226 18.12 -3.32 -2.69
C GLU A 226 18.55 -2.11 -3.52
N SER A 227 19.78 -2.10 -4.02
CA SER A 227 20.28 -0.99 -4.85
C SER A 227 19.51 -0.81 -6.16
N TRP A 228 18.85 -1.87 -6.64
CA TRP A 228 17.99 -1.87 -7.82
C TRP A 228 16.52 -1.57 -7.50
N ALA A 229 16.16 -1.34 -6.24
CA ALA A 229 14.79 -1.01 -5.84
C ALA A 229 14.28 0.23 -6.59
N PHE A 230 12.97 0.31 -6.88
CA PHE A 230 12.42 1.37 -7.74
C PHE A 230 12.74 2.74 -7.15
N VAL A 231 12.47 2.90 -5.85
CA VAL A 231 12.76 4.08 -5.03
C VAL A 231 14.26 4.42 -4.89
N ARG A 232 15.16 3.58 -5.44
CA ARG A 232 16.61 3.78 -5.49
C ARG A 232 17.20 3.70 -6.91
N SER A 233 16.41 3.26 -7.89
CA SER A 233 16.89 2.76 -9.20
C SER A 233 17.29 3.86 -10.17
N SER A 234 16.68 5.04 -10.06
CA SER A 234 17.01 6.22 -10.86
C SER A 234 16.67 7.49 -10.07
N GLU A 235 17.35 8.58 -10.40
CA GLU A 235 17.08 9.90 -9.82
C GLU A 235 15.65 10.38 -10.09
N GLN A 236 14.99 9.87 -11.14
CA GLN A 236 13.64 10.26 -11.56
C GLN A 236 12.53 9.38 -10.98
N ALA A 237 12.81 8.15 -10.53
CA ALA A 237 11.78 7.23 -10.06
C ALA A 237 11.02 7.74 -8.83
N LEU A 238 11.75 8.26 -7.84
CA LEU A 238 11.14 8.82 -6.63
C LEU A 238 10.33 10.09 -6.93
N PRO A 239 10.84 11.08 -7.71
CA PRO A 239 10.04 12.18 -8.23
C PRO A 239 8.74 11.75 -8.93
N GLN A 240 8.79 10.74 -9.81
CA GLN A 240 7.59 10.25 -10.50
C GLN A 240 6.54 9.67 -9.54
N MET A 241 6.98 8.94 -8.51
CA MET A 241 6.08 8.46 -7.47
C MET A 241 5.46 9.62 -6.69
N MET A 242 6.26 10.61 -6.29
CA MET A 242 5.77 11.79 -5.58
C MET A 242 4.79 12.60 -6.45
N ASP A 243 5.09 12.80 -7.73
CA ASP A 243 4.23 13.49 -8.69
C ASP A 243 2.89 12.76 -8.89
N ALA A 244 2.88 11.42 -8.84
CA ALA A 244 1.65 10.64 -8.94
C ALA A 244 0.69 10.88 -7.77
N ILE A 245 1.20 11.17 -6.57
CA ILE A 245 0.39 11.37 -5.35
C ILE A 245 0.28 12.84 -4.92
N ARG A 246 1.08 13.76 -5.48
CA ARG A 246 1.03 15.19 -5.14
C ARG A 246 -0.36 15.82 -5.36
N PRO A 247 -1.09 15.56 -6.47
CA PRO A 247 -2.42 16.14 -6.67
C PRO A 247 -3.44 15.77 -5.59
N LEU A 248 -3.18 14.70 -4.82
CA LEU A 248 -4.06 14.33 -3.72
C LEU A 248 -4.03 15.37 -2.59
N ALA A 249 -2.99 16.20 -2.48
CA ALA A 249 -2.91 17.26 -1.47
C ALA A 249 -3.97 18.36 -1.64
N ASP A 250 -4.56 18.50 -2.84
CA ASP A 250 -5.55 19.54 -3.14
C ASP A 250 -6.95 19.22 -2.59
N TYR A 251 -7.16 18.00 -2.10
CA TYR A 251 -8.45 17.56 -1.58
C TYR A 251 -8.49 17.56 -0.05
N LYS A 252 -9.67 17.85 0.49
CA LYS A 252 -9.91 17.83 1.93
C LYS A 252 -10.42 16.46 2.37
N TYR A 253 -9.65 15.81 3.23
CA TYR A 253 -9.97 14.50 3.77
C TYR A 253 -10.40 14.56 5.24
N THR A 254 -11.21 13.60 5.64
CA THR A 254 -11.50 13.27 7.04
C THR A 254 -11.59 11.76 7.13
N LEU A 255 -10.43 11.11 7.16
CA LEU A 255 -10.29 9.66 7.17
C LEU A 255 -9.96 9.17 8.58
N SER A 256 -10.79 8.28 9.11
CA SER A 256 -10.61 7.64 10.41
C SER A 256 -9.38 6.74 10.39
N LEU A 257 -8.45 6.89 11.34
CA LEU A 257 -7.27 6.01 11.46
C LEU A 257 -7.62 4.63 12.01
N ASP A 258 -8.70 4.55 12.77
CA ASP A 258 -9.24 3.34 13.39
C ASP A 258 -10.31 2.64 12.53
N TYR A 259 -10.55 3.10 11.30
CA TYR A 259 -11.62 2.59 10.41
C TYR A 259 -11.65 1.05 10.29
N GLU A 260 -10.49 0.40 10.27
CA GLU A 260 -10.35 -1.06 10.10
C GLU A 260 -10.17 -1.80 11.43
N THR A 261 -10.09 -1.08 12.55
CA THR A 261 -9.90 -1.62 13.90
C THR A 261 -11.12 -1.43 14.78
N SER A 262 -11.91 -0.38 14.55
CA SER A 262 -13.23 -0.20 15.15
C SER A 262 -14.17 -1.28 14.58
N ARG A 263 -14.32 -2.40 15.29
CA ARG A 263 -15.37 -3.36 14.98
C ARG A 263 -16.72 -2.78 15.38
N TRP A 264 -17.63 -2.85 14.41
CA TRP A 264 -19.10 -2.92 14.49
C TRP A 264 -19.66 -3.10 15.90
N ASP A 265 -20.09 -1.99 16.50
CA ASP A 265 -21.21 -1.99 17.43
C ASP A 265 -22.53 -1.95 16.63
#